data_AF-A0A3D5M4H4-F1
#
_entry.id   AF-A0A3D5M4H4-F1
#
_cell.length_a   1.000
_cell.length_b   1.000
_cell.length_c   1.000
_cell.angle_alpha   90.00
_cell.angle_beta   90.00
_cell.angle_gamma   90.00
#
_symmetry.space_group_name_H-M   'P 1'
#
loop_
_entity.id
_entity.type
_entity.pdbx_description
1 polymer ?
#
loop_
_entity_poly.entity_id
_entity_poly.type
_entity_poly.pdbx_seq_one_letter_code
_entity_poly.pdbx_strand_id
1 'polypeptide(L)'
;MNLAGTNAVIRFNLWYANIETDPTQLDDFVVSVSNDGGVTWNTALVVGGALGTNATWQSFEFPVSSIVTPSVNTMVRFTATDAPNNSLCEAGIDDFTVEIAACAGTGGTQFQRGDTNLDGSRDISDPVNILQLLFNSTPVSCQDAADANDDGNLDIADAVAALSFLFGGGVLPEPINCGEDPTTDGLDCTTGCP
;
A
#
# COMPACT_ATOMS: atom_id res chain seq x y z
N MET A 1 -8.27 12.14 5.18
CA MET A 1 -7.27 11.08 5.39
C MET A 1 -6.02 11.45 4.61
N ASN A 2 -4.84 11.27 5.19
CA ASN A 2 -3.58 11.54 4.51
C ASN A 2 -3.18 10.31 3.69
N LEU A 3 -3.28 10.42 2.37
CA LEU A 3 -2.91 9.36 1.43
C LEU A 3 -1.88 9.84 0.39
N ALA A 4 -1.24 10.98 0.63
CA ALA A 4 -0.27 11.56 -0.30
C ALA A 4 0.83 10.56 -0.64
N GLY A 5 1.07 10.33 -1.93
CA GLY A 5 2.13 9.43 -2.41
C GLY A 5 1.85 7.93 -2.22
N THR A 6 0.64 7.54 -1.81
CA THR A 6 0.27 6.13 -1.58
C THR A 6 -0.57 5.55 -2.71
N ASN A 7 -0.62 4.22 -2.83
CA ASN A 7 -1.57 3.51 -3.68
C ASN A 7 -2.74 2.92 -2.86
N ALA A 8 -3.45 3.77 -2.12
CA ALA A 8 -4.52 3.32 -1.25
C ALA A 8 -5.73 2.75 -2.00
N VAL A 9 -6.34 1.72 -1.42
CA VAL A 9 -7.60 1.10 -1.84
C VAL A 9 -8.63 1.32 -0.73
N ILE A 10 -9.83 1.76 -1.13
CA ILE A 10 -10.98 1.88 -0.23
C ILE A 10 -11.85 0.64 -0.42
N ARG A 11 -12.27 0.04 0.69
CA ARG A 11 -13.18 -1.11 0.72
C ARG A 11 -14.33 -0.84 1.67
N PHE A 12 -15.49 -1.38 1.38
CA PHE A 12 -16.65 -1.33 2.26
C PHE A 12 -17.69 -2.37 1.85
N ASN A 13 -18.51 -2.79 2.81
CA ASN A 13 -19.74 -3.50 2.59
C ASN A 13 -20.89 -2.50 2.54
N LEU A 14 -21.75 -2.63 1.53
CA LEU A 14 -22.94 -1.80 1.35
C LEU A 14 -24.17 -2.69 1.31
N TRP A 15 -25.16 -2.34 2.12
CA TRP A 15 -26.53 -2.71 1.94
C TRP A 15 -27.27 -1.46 1.45
N TYR A 16 -27.88 -1.52 0.28
CA TYR A 16 -28.68 -0.43 -0.25
C TYR A 16 -30.05 -0.96 -0.66
N ALA A 17 -31.10 -0.30 -0.20
CA ALA A 17 -32.47 -0.58 -0.58
C ALA A 17 -33.07 0.69 -1.18
N ASN A 18 -33.45 0.57 -2.43
CA ASN A 18 -34.25 1.55 -3.14
C ASN A 18 -35.58 0.85 -3.52
N ILE A 19 -36.61 1.04 -2.71
CA ILE A 19 -37.94 0.48 -2.95
C ILE A 19 -38.78 1.54 -3.64
N GLU A 20 -38.77 1.49 -4.97
CA GLU A 20 -39.54 2.38 -5.84
C GLU A 20 -40.68 1.61 -6.54
N THR A 21 -41.83 2.25 -6.67
CA THR A 21 -43.00 1.75 -7.41
C THR A 21 -43.07 2.25 -8.86
N ASP A 22 -42.41 3.37 -9.16
CA ASP A 22 -42.24 3.95 -10.49
C ASP A 22 -40.83 3.64 -11.06
N PRO A 23 -40.71 2.74 -12.06
CA PRO A 23 -39.42 2.36 -12.64
C PRO A 23 -38.69 3.51 -13.36
N THR A 24 -39.29 4.70 -13.47
CA THR A 24 -38.67 5.90 -14.05
C THR A 24 -38.02 6.82 -13.01
N GLN A 25 -38.19 6.56 -11.71
CA GLN A 25 -37.72 7.39 -10.59
C GLN A 25 -36.72 6.65 -9.72
N LEU A 26 -35.69 6.07 -10.35
CA LEU A 26 -34.75 5.22 -9.65
C LEU A 26 -33.67 6.07 -8.95
N ASP A 27 -33.68 6.04 -7.63
CA ASP A 27 -32.64 6.61 -6.77
C ASP A 27 -31.31 5.87 -6.80
N ASP A 28 -30.23 6.64 -6.74
CA ASP A 28 -28.85 6.17 -6.75
C ASP A 28 -28.14 6.42 -5.42
N PHE A 29 -27.33 5.44 -5.03
CA PHE A 29 -26.29 5.60 -4.04
C PHE A 29 -24.96 5.92 -4.73
N VAL A 30 -24.39 7.08 -4.41
CA VAL A 30 -23.16 7.57 -5.05
C VAL A 30 -22.02 7.62 -4.05
N VAL A 31 -20.89 7.01 -4.42
CA VAL A 31 -19.62 7.17 -3.72
C VAL A 31 -18.76 8.16 -4.49
N SER A 32 -18.21 9.14 -3.79
CA SER A 32 -17.34 10.16 -4.37
C SER A 32 -16.06 10.33 -3.56
N VAL A 33 -15.00 10.74 -4.24
CA VAL A 33 -13.69 11.01 -3.65
C VAL A 33 -13.26 12.44 -3.97
N SER A 34 -12.68 13.10 -2.98
CA SER A 34 -12.03 14.41 -3.10
C SER A 34 -10.56 14.27 -2.73
N ASN A 35 -9.68 15.05 -3.37
CA ASN A 35 -8.28 15.23 -2.96
C ASN A 35 -7.96 16.67 -2.53
N ASP A 36 -8.97 17.53 -2.40
CA ASP A 36 -8.82 18.96 -2.10
C ASP A 36 -9.61 19.38 -0.85
N GLY A 37 -9.87 18.44 0.06
CA GLY A 37 -10.58 18.71 1.32
C GLY A 37 -12.08 18.91 1.12
N GLY A 38 -12.65 18.35 0.05
CA GLY A 38 -14.08 18.37 -0.24
C GLY A 38 -14.55 19.58 -1.05
N VAL A 39 -13.64 20.34 -1.66
CA VAL A 39 -13.99 21.45 -2.56
C VAL A 39 -14.53 20.91 -3.89
N THR A 40 -13.86 19.90 -4.45
CA THR A 40 -14.31 19.15 -5.63
C THR A 40 -14.50 17.67 -5.29
N TRP A 41 -15.46 17.04 -5.97
CA TRP A 41 -15.84 15.64 -5.76
C TRP A 41 -15.93 14.92 -7.09
N ASN A 42 -15.23 13.79 -7.21
CA ASN A 42 -15.24 12.93 -8.38
C ASN A 42 -15.95 11.61 -8.03
N THR A 43 -16.86 11.16 -8.90
CA THR A 43 -17.63 9.92 -8.67
C THR A 43 -16.74 8.69 -8.83
N ALA A 44 -16.73 7.84 -7.80
CA ALA A 44 -16.03 6.55 -7.80
C ALA A 44 -16.96 5.39 -8.16
N LEU A 45 -18.18 5.40 -7.63
CA LEU A 45 -19.14 4.32 -7.81
C LEU A 45 -20.57 4.88 -7.77
N VAL A 46 -21.45 4.28 -8.57
CA VAL A 46 -22.89 4.48 -8.50
C VAL A 46 -23.55 3.10 -8.34
N VAL A 47 -24.39 2.95 -7.33
CA VAL A 47 -25.16 1.73 -7.04
C VAL A 47 -26.64 2.10 -7.03
N GLY A 48 -27.44 1.50 -7.90
CA GLY A 48 -28.85 1.90 -8.09
C GLY A 48 -29.24 1.96 -9.56
N GLY A 49 -30.34 2.66 -9.86
CA GLY A 49 -30.85 2.82 -11.22
C GLY A 49 -31.58 1.58 -11.77
N ALA A 50 -31.67 1.47 -13.11
CA ALA A 50 -32.42 0.44 -13.85
C ALA A 50 -32.00 -1.01 -13.57
N LEU A 51 -30.89 -1.21 -12.85
CA LEU A 51 -30.31 -2.50 -12.52
C LEU A 51 -30.79 -3.05 -11.16
N GLY A 52 -31.50 -2.25 -10.37
CA GLY A 52 -32.14 -2.66 -9.12
C GLY A 52 -31.15 -2.93 -7.98
N THR A 53 -31.57 -2.65 -6.76
CA THR A 53 -30.87 -3.07 -5.55
C THR A 53 -31.58 -4.29 -4.98
N ASN A 54 -30.86 -5.35 -4.63
CA ASN A 54 -31.48 -6.58 -4.10
C ASN A 54 -31.68 -6.56 -2.57
N ALA A 55 -31.42 -5.41 -1.91
CA ALA A 55 -31.42 -5.31 -0.45
C ALA A 55 -30.58 -6.42 0.21
N THR A 56 -29.42 -6.72 -0.38
CA THR A 56 -28.44 -7.68 0.14
C THR A 56 -27.11 -6.97 0.34
N TRP A 57 -26.35 -7.37 1.37
CA TRP A 57 -24.99 -6.88 1.56
C TRP A 57 -24.09 -7.27 0.38
N GLN A 58 -23.35 -6.30 -0.15
CA GLN A 58 -22.39 -6.47 -1.22
C GLN A 58 -21.08 -5.76 -0.87
N SER A 59 -19.95 -6.37 -1.22
CA SER A 59 -18.63 -5.78 -1.02
C SER A 59 -18.23 -4.96 -2.24
N PHE A 60 -17.67 -3.79 -2.00
CA PHE A 60 -17.15 -2.89 -3.02
C PHE A 60 -15.73 -2.47 -2.68
N GLU A 61 -14.93 -2.29 -3.72
CA GLU A 61 -13.60 -1.72 -3.58
C GLU A 61 -13.24 -0.85 -4.78
N PHE A 62 -12.39 0.15 -4.55
CA PHE A 62 -11.76 0.91 -5.63
C PHE A 62 -10.40 1.48 -5.19
N PRO A 63 -9.39 1.53 -6.09
CA PRO A 63 -8.18 2.29 -5.85
C PRO A 63 -8.49 3.79 -5.81
N VAL A 64 -7.94 4.53 -4.84
CA VAL A 64 -8.13 5.99 -4.77
C VAL A 64 -7.51 6.67 -5.99
N SER A 65 -6.36 6.15 -6.45
CA SER A 65 -5.59 6.65 -7.58
C SER A 65 -6.31 6.55 -8.93
N SER A 66 -7.33 5.69 -9.05
CA SER A 66 -8.14 5.61 -10.28
C SER A 66 -9.16 6.74 -10.39
N ILE A 67 -9.45 7.44 -9.29
CA ILE A 67 -10.48 8.49 -9.22
C ILE A 67 -9.85 9.89 -9.10
N VAL A 68 -8.85 10.03 -8.24
CA VAL A 68 -8.11 11.29 -8.01
C VAL A 68 -6.65 11.00 -7.68
N THR A 69 -5.77 11.97 -7.88
CA THR A 69 -4.40 11.89 -7.31
C THR A 69 -4.48 11.98 -5.78
N PRO A 70 -4.04 10.95 -5.02
CA PRO A 70 -4.12 10.94 -3.56
C PRO A 70 -3.34 12.10 -2.93
N SER A 71 -3.86 12.66 -1.83
CA SER A 71 -3.28 13.82 -1.17
C SER A 71 -3.43 13.75 0.36
N VAL A 72 -2.84 14.74 1.05
CA VAL A 72 -3.01 14.90 2.50
C VAL A 72 -4.47 15.20 2.89
N ASN A 73 -5.27 15.70 1.93
CA ASN A 73 -6.65 16.14 2.10
C ASN A 73 -7.65 15.19 1.43
N THR A 74 -7.29 13.92 1.19
CA THR A 74 -8.22 12.98 0.57
C THR A 74 -9.44 12.75 1.48
N MET A 75 -10.63 12.72 0.90
CA MET A 75 -11.90 12.44 1.57
C MET A 75 -12.76 11.51 0.72
N VAL A 76 -13.58 10.68 1.38
CA VAL A 76 -14.63 9.88 0.74
C VAL A 76 -15.99 10.37 1.23
N ARG A 77 -16.99 10.34 0.34
CA ARG A 77 -18.38 10.66 0.65
C ARG A 77 -19.28 9.58 0.09
N PHE A 78 -20.20 9.13 0.92
CA PHE A 78 -21.28 8.24 0.58
C PHE A 78 -22.58 9.04 0.57
N THR A 79 -23.35 8.94 -0.52
CA THR A 79 -24.59 9.73 -0.69
C THR A 79 -25.71 8.80 -1.11
N ALA A 80 -26.64 8.53 -0.20
CA ALA A 80 -27.96 8.01 -0.57
C ALA A 80 -28.85 9.22 -0.89
N THR A 81 -29.50 9.20 -2.05
CA THR A 81 -30.40 10.29 -2.48
C THR A 81 -31.81 9.73 -2.65
N ASP A 82 -32.82 10.49 -2.26
CA ASP A 82 -34.24 10.25 -2.54
C ASP A 82 -34.77 11.50 -3.24
N ALA A 83 -34.73 11.51 -4.57
CA ALA A 83 -34.99 12.70 -5.37
C ALA A 83 -35.83 12.39 -6.63
N PRO A 84 -37.14 12.72 -6.63
CA PRO A 84 -37.89 13.41 -5.57
C PRO A 84 -38.05 12.57 -4.30
N ASN A 85 -38.31 13.17 -3.14
CA ASN A 85 -38.51 12.47 -1.87
C ASN A 85 -39.86 11.72 -1.86
N ASN A 86 -39.91 10.58 -2.53
CA ASN A 86 -41.14 9.84 -2.78
C ASN A 86 -40.99 8.32 -2.73
N SER A 87 -39.78 7.81 -2.51
CA SER A 87 -39.48 6.38 -2.42
C SER A 87 -39.01 6.02 -1.00
N LEU A 88 -38.71 4.73 -0.78
CA LEU A 88 -37.92 4.33 0.39
C LEU A 88 -36.47 4.11 -0.06
N CYS A 89 -35.60 5.02 0.35
CA CYS A 89 -34.16 4.96 0.13
C CYS A 89 -33.42 4.78 1.47
N GLU A 90 -32.87 3.58 1.70
CA GLU A 90 -32.13 3.25 2.92
C GLU A 90 -30.77 2.63 2.57
N ALA A 91 -29.72 3.03 3.29
CA ALA A 91 -28.37 2.49 3.12
C ALA A 91 -27.72 2.16 4.46
N GLY A 92 -27.05 1.01 4.51
CA GLY A 92 -26.13 0.61 5.58
C GLY A 92 -24.73 0.42 5.00
N ILE A 93 -23.73 0.97 5.69
CA ILE A 93 -22.32 0.78 5.34
C ILE A 93 -21.66 0.07 6.52
N ASP A 94 -20.89 -0.96 6.24
CA ASP A 94 -20.11 -1.69 7.24
C ASP A 94 -18.73 -2.08 6.67
N ASP A 95 -17.83 -2.58 7.52
CA ASP A 95 -16.48 -3.02 7.14
C ASP A 95 -15.71 -2.01 6.27
N PHE A 96 -15.85 -0.72 6.58
CA PHE A 96 -15.14 0.33 5.85
C PHE A 96 -13.64 0.27 6.18
N THR A 97 -12.81 -0.01 5.18
CA THR A 97 -11.35 0.02 5.31
C THR A 97 -10.72 0.96 4.29
N VAL A 98 -9.60 1.56 4.72
CA VAL A 98 -8.69 2.29 3.85
C VAL A 98 -7.35 1.60 4.03
N GLU A 99 -7.00 0.78 3.05
CA GLU A 99 -5.77 0.02 3.06
C GLU A 99 -4.81 0.69 2.10
N ILE A 100 -3.64 1.08 2.58
CA ILE A 100 -2.55 1.42 1.69
C ILE A 100 -2.13 0.10 1.06
N ALA A 101 -2.42 -0.08 -0.24
CA ALA A 101 -1.79 -1.16 -0.99
C ALA A 101 -0.31 -0.76 -1.15
N ALA A 102 0.47 -1.02 -0.11
CA ALA A 102 1.85 -1.36 -0.31
C ALA A 102 1.79 -2.57 -1.25
N CYS A 103 2.62 -2.58 -2.29
CA CYS A 103 3.09 -3.88 -2.75
C CYS A 103 3.63 -4.52 -1.47
N ALA A 104 3.00 -5.59 -0.98
CA ALA A 104 3.71 -6.46 -0.06
C ALA A 104 5.00 -6.80 -0.82
N GLY A 105 6.14 -6.29 -0.34
CA GLY A 105 7.45 -6.68 -0.86
C GLY A 105 7.40 -8.18 -1.02
N THR A 106 7.63 -8.64 -2.23
CA THR A 106 7.10 -9.83 -2.92
C THR A 106 7.00 -11.15 -2.12
N GLY A 107 6.35 -11.24 -0.96
CA GLY A 107 6.57 -12.37 -0.03
C GLY A 107 8.07 -12.68 0.09
N GLY A 108 8.89 -11.62 0.13
CA GLY A 108 10.32 -11.69 -0.04
C GLY A 108 10.94 -12.50 1.10
N THR A 109 12.01 -13.19 0.79
CA THR A 109 12.76 -13.96 1.77
C THR A 109 13.21 -13.02 2.91
N GLN A 110 12.78 -13.28 4.15
CA GLN A 110 13.07 -12.40 5.29
C GLN A 110 14.58 -12.27 5.53
N PHE A 111 15.06 -11.07 5.82
CA PHE A 111 16.49 -10.79 6.06
C PHE A 111 16.69 -9.75 7.17
N GLN A 112 17.95 -9.59 7.61
CA GLN A 112 18.39 -8.49 8.44
C GLN A 112 19.22 -7.54 7.58
N ARG A 113 18.82 -6.27 7.47
CA ARG A 113 19.57 -5.30 6.67
C ARG A 113 20.98 -5.14 7.23
N GLY A 114 21.98 -5.28 6.34
CA GLY A 114 23.39 -5.25 6.69
C GLY A 114 24.01 -6.58 7.14
N ASP A 115 23.25 -7.68 7.26
CA ASP A 115 23.78 -9.06 7.47
C ASP A 115 23.88 -9.75 6.09
N THR A 116 24.93 -9.39 5.35
CA THR A 116 25.11 -9.79 3.94
C THR A 116 25.51 -11.25 3.80
N ASN A 117 26.21 -11.79 4.80
CA ASN A 117 26.71 -13.16 4.78
C ASN A 117 25.74 -14.17 5.42
N LEU A 118 24.65 -13.69 6.06
CA LEU A 118 23.61 -14.47 6.75
C LEU A 118 24.14 -15.31 7.92
N ASP A 119 25.12 -14.79 8.66
CA ASP A 119 25.63 -15.44 9.87
C ASP A 119 24.91 -14.99 11.15
N GLY A 120 23.95 -14.06 11.03
CA GLY A 120 23.12 -13.55 12.11
C GLY A 120 23.78 -12.41 12.89
N SER A 121 25.00 -12.01 12.53
CA SER A 121 25.76 -10.94 13.17
C SER A 121 26.12 -9.86 12.16
N ARG A 122 25.68 -8.63 12.41
CA ARG A 122 26.13 -7.45 11.65
C ARG A 122 27.51 -7.04 12.11
N ASP A 123 28.54 -7.46 11.41
CA ASP A 123 29.94 -7.20 11.74
C ASP A 123 30.78 -6.80 10.52
N ILE A 124 32.10 -6.72 10.69
CA ILE A 124 33.00 -6.24 9.63
C ILE A 124 33.01 -7.15 8.39
N SER A 125 32.60 -8.40 8.53
CA SER A 125 32.56 -9.35 7.43
C SER A 125 31.47 -8.99 6.41
N ASP A 126 30.41 -8.29 6.79
CA ASP A 126 29.33 -7.87 5.91
C ASP A 126 29.74 -6.83 4.86
N PRO A 127 30.28 -5.65 5.23
CA PRO A 127 30.78 -4.71 4.24
C PRO A 127 31.94 -5.28 3.43
N VAL A 128 32.71 -6.24 3.98
CA VAL A 128 33.73 -6.96 3.20
C VAL A 128 33.08 -7.84 2.13
N ASN A 129 31.97 -8.51 2.41
CA ASN A 129 31.21 -9.28 1.41
C ASN A 129 30.63 -8.37 0.32
N ILE A 130 30.08 -7.19 0.67
CA ILE A 130 29.64 -6.19 -0.30
C ILE A 130 30.80 -5.79 -1.22
N LEU A 131 31.97 -5.48 -0.67
CA LEU A 131 33.15 -5.15 -1.48
C LEU A 131 33.64 -6.32 -2.35
N GLN A 132 33.54 -7.56 -1.87
CA GLN A 132 33.86 -8.75 -2.65
C GLN A 132 32.88 -8.98 -3.81
N LEU A 133 31.61 -8.66 -3.64
CA LEU A 133 30.63 -8.63 -4.72
C LEU A 133 31.01 -7.62 -5.79
N LEU A 134 31.29 -6.37 -5.38
CA LEU A 134 31.54 -5.28 -6.31
C LEU A 134 32.86 -5.44 -7.08
N PHE A 135 33.92 -5.88 -6.42
CA PHE A 135 35.28 -5.88 -6.99
C PHE A 135 35.80 -7.26 -7.38
N ASN A 136 35.24 -8.33 -6.84
CA ASN A 136 35.65 -9.70 -7.14
C ASN A 136 34.50 -10.56 -7.69
N SER A 137 33.32 -9.96 -7.95
CA SER A 137 32.12 -10.65 -8.45
C SER A 137 31.74 -11.89 -7.62
N THR A 138 32.04 -11.85 -6.32
CA THR A 138 31.66 -12.91 -5.39
C THR A 138 30.19 -12.75 -5.04
N PRO A 139 29.32 -13.74 -5.31
CA PRO A 139 27.90 -13.61 -4.98
C PRO A 139 27.69 -13.42 -3.49
N VAL A 140 26.74 -12.54 -3.13
CA VAL A 140 26.22 -12.42 -1.76
C VAL A 140 25.03 -13.36 -1.58
N SER A 141 24.80 -13.79 -0.34
CA SER A 141 23.70 -14.69 0.00
C SER A 141 22.33 -13.99 -0.10
N CYS A 142 22.31 -12.69 0.18
CA CYS A 142 21.11 -11.86 0.22
C CYS A 142 21.44 -10.47 -0.33
N GLN A 143 20.80 -10.10 -1.44
CA GLN A 143 21.05 -8.82 -2.10
C GLN A 143 20.38 -7.68 -1.33
N ASP A 144 19.19 -7.89 -0.77
CA ASP A 144 18.50 -6.87 0.04
C ASP A 144 19.27 -6.54 1.33
N ALA A 145 19.95 -7.53 1.92
CA ALA A 145 20.84 -7.28 3.05
C ALA A 145 22.12 -6.53 2.65
N ALA A 146 22.58 -6.73 1.41
CA ALA A 146 23.73 -6.04 0.85
C ALA A 146 23.41 -4.60 0.43
N ASP A 147 22.16 -4.29 0.08
CA ASP A 147 21.66 -2.92 -0.12
C ASP A 147 21.41 -2.27 1.25
N ALA A 148 22.51 -1.88 1.89
CA ALA A 148 22.49 -1.36 3.24
C ALA A 148 21.87 0.05 3.33
N ASN A 149 21.79 0.78 2.22
CA ASN A 149 21.23 2.12 2.18
C ASN A 149 19.77 2.16 1.68
N ASP A 150 19.25 1.04 1.16
CA ASP A 150 17.88 0.84 0.68
C ASP A 150 17.51 1.76 -0.50
N ASP A 151 18.44 1.95 -1.44
CA ASP A 151 18.25 2.76 -2.66
C ASP A 151 17.95 1.95 -3.93
N GLY A 152 17.96 0.62 -3.81
CA GLY A 152 17.69 -0.35 -4.86
C GLY A 152 18.88 -0.65 -5.77
N ASN A 153 20.08 -0.16 -5.46
CA ASN A 153 21.29 -0.40 -6.23
C ASN A 153 22.43 -0.91 -5.34
N LEU A 154 23.01 -2.04 -5.73
CA LEU A 154 24.21 -2.54 -5.07
C LEU A 154 25.46 -1.82 -5.58
N ASP A 155 25.97 -0.90 -4.78
CA ASP A 155 27.19 -0.15 -5.06
C ASP A 155 28.03 0.18 -3.81
N ILE A 156 29.02 1.06 -3.96
CA ILE A 156 29.97 1.37 -2.88
C ILE A 156 29.31 2.14 -1.72
N ALA A 157 28.20 2.83 -1.96
CA ALA A 157 27.44 3.54 -0.94
C ALA A 157 26.90 2.56 0.12
N ASP A 158 26.61 1.31 -0.24
CA ASP A 158 26.14 0.30 0.71
C ASP A 158 27.22 -0.14 1.68
N ALA A 159 28.43 -0.38 1.16
CA ALA A 159 29.58 -0.68 2.00
C ALA A 159 29.87 0.49 2.96
N VAL A 160 29.69 1.74 2.50
CA VAL A 160 29.83 2.94 3.34
C VAL A 160 28.72 3.02 4.38
N ALA A 161 27.47 2.71 4.03
CA ALA A 161 26.33 2.72 4.95
C ALA A 161 26.50 1.66 6.05
N ALA A 162 26.87 0.43 5.69
CA ALA A 162 27.17 -0.65 6.63
C ALA A 162 28.32 -0.27 7.58
N LEU A 163 29.43 0.26 7.07
CA LEU A 163 30.55 0.73 7.91
C LEU A 163 30.16 1.91 8.82
N SER A 164 29.30 2.81 8.32
CA SER A 164 28.78 3.93 9.10
C SER A 164 27.87 3.45 10.23
N PHE A 165 27.06 2.41 10.01
CA PHE A 165 26.29 1.75 11.06
C PHE A 165 27.20 1.12 12.12
N LEU A 166 28.24 0.39 11.71
CA LEU A 166 29.15 -0.30 12.64
C LEU A 166 30.00 0.64 13.50
N PHE A 167 30.51 1.74 12.92
CA PHE A 167 31.52 2.58 13.57
C PHE A 167 31.17 4.06 13.65
N GLY A 168 30.26 4.55 12.81
CA GLY A 168 29.94 5.97 12.67
C GLY A 168 28.65 6.40 13.37
N GLY A 169 27.88 5.47 13.95
CA GLY A 169 26.56 5.75 14.52
C GLY A 169 25.47 6.00 13.46
N GLY A 170 25.70 5.55 12.22
CA GLY A 170 24.67 5.48 11.20
C GLY A 170 23.53 4.56 11.61
N VAL A 171 22.35 4.77 11.03
CA VAL A 171 21.17 3.92 11.22
C VAL A 171 20.86 3.28 9.88
N LEU A 172 20.70 1.96 9.86
CA LEU A 172 20.25 1.26 8.67
C LEU A 172 18.73 1.45 8.50
N PRO A 173 18.21 1.50 7.28
CA PRO A 173 16.78 1.36 7.03
C PRO A 173 16.22 0.02 7.55
N GLU A 174 14.90 -0.07 7.73
CA GLU A 174 14.25 -1.35 8.02
C GLU A 174 14.43 -2.32 6.85
N PRO A 175 14.51 -3.64 7.05
CA PRO A 175 14.27 -4.35 8.31
C PRO A 175 15.52 -4.47 9.21
N ILE A 176 15.45 -3.97 10.46
CA ILE A 176 16.56 -4.06 11.44
C ILE A 176 16.66 -5.43 12.09
N ASN A 177 15.53 -6.09 12.28
CA ASN A 177 15.43 -7.49 12.67
C ASN A 177 14.93 -8.28 11.46
N CYS A 178 14.92 -9.62 11.52
CA CYS A 178 14.41 -10.42 10.43
C CYS A 178 13.00 -9.96 10.01
N GLY A 179 12.90 -9.50 8.77
CA GLY A 179 11.69 -8.92 8.19
C GLY A 179 11.79 -8.92 6.68
N GLU A 180 10.67 -8.64 6.04
CA GLU A 180 10.60 -8.45 4.59
C GLU A 180 11.09 -7.04 4.24
N ASP A 181 11.54 -6.85 2.98
CA ASP A 181 11.86 -5.51 2.49
C ASP A 181 10.59 -4.64 2.47
N PRO A 182 10.56 -3.51 3.21
CA PRO A 182 9.44 -2.56 3.13
C PRO A 182 9.39 -1.80 1.81
N THR A 183 10.52 -1.76 1.07
CA THR A 183 10.58 -1.20 -0.27
C THR A 183 10.54 -2.32 -1.31
N THR A 184 10.28 -1.98 -2.56
CA THR A 184 10.19 -2.97 -3.63
C THR A 184 11.17 -2.56 -4.70
N ASP A 185 12.10 -3.45 -5.01
CA ASP A 185 13.07 -3.26 -6.07
C ASP A 185 13.29 -4.57 -6.86
N GLY A 186 14.44 -4.68 -7.55
CA GLY A 186 14.83 -5.87 -8.31
C GLY A 186 15.82 -6.78 -7.58
N LEU A 187 16.10 -6.50 -6.31
CA LEU A 187 16.96 -7.30 -5.44
C LEU A 187 16.11 -8.36 -4.73
N ASP A 188 16.77 -9.42 -4.27
CA ASP A 188 16.11 -10.51 -3.54
C ASP A 188 17.13 -11.24 -2.65
N CYS A 189 16.61 -12.05 -1.73
CA CYS A 189 17.39 -12.92 -0.88
C CYS A 189 17.13 -14.39 -1.19
N THR A 190 18.18 -15.12 -1.51
CA THR A 190 18.06 -16.54 -1.88
C THR A 190 17.77 -17.45 -0.69
N THR A 191 18.16 -16.99 0.51
CA THR A 191 18.00 -17.69 1.78
C THR A 191 17.59 -16.69 2.84
N GLY A 192 16.66 -17.09 3.71
CA GLY A 192 16.18 -16.24 4.78
C GLY A 192 17.21 -16.06 5.88
N CYS A 193 16.93 -15.13 6.77
CA CYS A 193 17.57 -14.98 8.06
C CYS A 193 17.86 -16.35 8.72
N PRO A 194 19.05 -16.54 9.32
CA PRO A 194 19.34 -17.71 10.16
C PRO A 194 18.46 -17.81 11.42
#